data_AF-A0A3T0LZV8-F1
#
_entry.id   AF-A0A3T0LZV8-F1
#
_cell.length_a   1.000
_cell.length_b   1.000
_cell.length_c   1.000
_cell.angle_alpha   90.00
_cell.angle_beta   90.00
_cell.angle_gamma   90.00
#
_symmetry.space_group_name_H-M   'P 1'
#
loop_
_entity.id
_entity.type
_entity.pdbx_description
1 polymer ?
#
loop_
_entity_poly.entity_id
_entity_poly.type
_entity_poly.pdbx_seq_one_letter_code
_entity_poly.pdbx_strand_id
1 'polypeptide(L)'
;MQIDRLKQIGCDRIYEEKVSGIKRERPELNKMLDQIRTGDVIINAARARGKKGGRPKVNDKDIKLAIKMYSSKNYSISEIMKATGVSKTTLYRYINNK
;
A
#
# COMPACT_ATOMS: atom_id res chain seq x y z
N MET A 1 15.77 -14.36 -4.10
CA MET A 1 14.88 -14.02 -2.96
C MET A 1 15.30 -12.71 -2.31
N GLN A 2 14.52 -12.16 -1.36
CA GLN A 2 14.82 -10.88 -0.69
C GLN A 2 16.10 -10.97 0.18
N ILE A 3 16.37 -12.15 0.74
CA ILE A 3 17.55 -12.46 1.56
C ILE A 3 18.82 -12.49 0.72
N ASP A 4 18.79 -13.08 -0.47
CA ASP A 4 19.99 -13.20 -1.33
C ASP A 4 20.57 -11.84 -1.71
N ARG A 5 19.70 -10.84 -1.95
CA ARG A 5 20.13 -9.47 -2.23
C ARG A 5 20.79 -8.82 -1.02
N LEU A 6 20.31 -9.08 0.19
CA LEU A 6 20.93 -8.56 1.42
C LEU A 6 22.30 -9.20 1.67
N LYS A 7 22.42 -10.50 1.42
CA LYS A 7 23.72 -11.20 1.45
C LYS A 7 24.70 -10.61 0.43
N GLN A 8 24.23 -10.31 -0.79
CA GLN A 8 25.06 -9.71 -1.82
C GLN A 8 25.51 -8.27 -1.50
N ILE A 9 24.69 -7.51 -0.76
CA ILE A 9 25.05 -6.18 -0.26
C ILE A 9 26.09 -6.27 0.88
N GLY A 10 26.29 -7.46 1.47
CA GLY A 10 27.24 -7.66 2.56
C GLY A 10 26.64 -7.45 3.94
N CYS A 11 25.32 -7.64 4.12
CA CYS A 11 24.71 -7.63 5.45
C CYS A 11 25.21 -8.81 6.29
N ASP A 12 25.93 -8.55 7.38
CA ASP A 12 26.46 -9.58 8.29
C ASP A 12 25.36 -10.30 9.09
N ARG A 13 24.29 -9.57 9.45
CA ARG A 13 23.15 -10.09 10.20
C ARG A 13 21.85 -9.77 9.47
N ILE A 14 20.99 -10.78 9.35
CA ILE A 14 19.69 -10.67 8.69
C ILE A 14 18.62 -11.17 9.65
N TYR A 15 17.67 -10.30 9.97
CA TYR A 15 16.50 -10.60 10.79
C TYR A 15 15.27 -10.66 9.87
N GLU A 16 14.49 -11.73 9.93
CA GLU A 16 13.28 -11.92 9.12
C GLU A 16 12.07 -12.12 10.04
N GLU A 17 11.01 -11.33 9.81
CA GLU A 17 9.72 -11.52 10.46
C GLU A 17 8.58 -11.47 9.43
N LYS A 18 7.61 -12.38 9.59
CA LYS A 18 6.37 -12.40 8.81
C LYS A 18 5.21 -11.91 9.67
N VAL A 19 5.19 -10.61 9.95
CA VAL A 19 4.14 -9.95 10.74
C VAL A 19 3.38 -8.90 9.92
N SER A 20 2.08 -8.74 10.22
CA SER A 20 1.28 -7.66 9.65
C SER A 20 1.81 -6.30 10.12
N GLY A 21 1.87 -5.31 9.22
CA GLY A 21 2.31 -3.95 9.55
C GLY A 21 1.40 -3.17 10.51
N ILE A 22 0.26 -3.76 10.91
CA ILE A 22 -0.66 -3.20 11.90
C ILE A 22 -0.26 -3.63 13.33
N LYS A 23 0.44 -4.77 13.49
CA LYS A 23 0.85 -5.26 14.81
C LYS A 23 1.99 -4.39 15.34
N ARG A 24 1.84 -3.92 16.59
CA ARG A 24 2.88 -3.15 17.30
C ARG A 24 4.03 -4.04 17.75
N GLU A 25 3.74 -5.28 18.11
CA GLU A 25 4.75 -6.23 18.58
C GLU A 25 5.50 -6.84 17.40
N ARG A 26 6.82 -6.65 17.40
CA ARG A 26 7.76 -7.07 16.35
C ARG A 26 9.02 -7.67 16.99
N PRO A 27 8.98 -8.95 17.38
CA PRO A 27 10.03 -9.53 18.22
C PRO A 27 11.40 -9.53 17.54
N GLU A 28 11.47 -9.82 16.24
CA GLU A 28 12.75 -9.85 15.51
C GLU A 28 13.32 -8.44 15.26
N LEU A 29 12.45 -7.44 15.04
CA LEU A 29 12.88 -6.05 14.93
C LEU A 29 13.43 -5.54 16.27
N ASN A 30 12.75 -5.84 17.38
CA ASN A 30 13.22 -5.45 18.71
C ASN A 30 14.57 -6.09 19.04
N LYS A 31 14.74 -7.39 18.75
CA LYS A 31 16.04 -8.08 18.91
C LYS A 31 17.17 -7.41 18.11
N MET A 32 16.89 -6.95 16.89
CA MET A 32 17.87 -6.21 16.09
C MET A 32 18.23 -4.87 16.75
N LEU A 33 17.21 -4.13 17.22
CA LEU A 33 17.41 -2.83 17.88
C LEU A 33 18.19 -2.96 19.19
N ASP A 34 18.01 -4.04 19.95
CA ASP A 34 18.76 -4.28 21.19
C ASP A 34 20.24 -4.58 20.93
N GLN A 35 20.57 -5.14 19.77
CA GLN A 35 21.92 -5.56 19.41
C GLN A 35 22.72 -4.50 18.65
N ILE A 36 22.06 -3.43 18.21
CA ILE A 36 22.69 -2.37 17.42
C ILE A 36 23.65 -1.55 18.28
N ARG A 37 24.80 -1.21 17.71
CA ARG A 37 25.81 -0.38 18.34
C ARG A 37 26.05 0.89 17.53
N THR A 38 26.68 1.87 18.17
CA THR A 38 27.08 3.12 17.50
C THR A 38 28.06 2.79 16.36
N GLY A 39 27.68 3.16 15.13
CA GLY A 39 28.46 2.89 13.93
C GLY A 39 27.83 1.87 12.97
N ASP A 40 26.79 1.15 13.40
CA ASP A 40 26.11 0.17 12.55
C ASP A 40 25.20 0.86 11.51
N VAL A 41 25.12 0.27 10.31
CA VAL A 41 24.26 0.73 9.21
C VAL A 41 23.09 -0.24 9.04
N ILE A 42 21.86 0.24 9.27
CA ILE A 42 20.65 -0.57 9.13
C ILE A 42 20.14 -0.49 7.68
N ILE A 43 20.02 -1.64 7.02
CA ILE A 43 19.43 -1.75 5.67
C ILE A 43 18.05 -2.41 5.77
N ASN A 44 16.99 -1.62 5.58
CA ASN A 44 15.61 -2.09 5.62
C ASN A 44 15.11 -2.56 4.25
N ALA A 45 14.93 -3.87 4.06
CA ALA A 45 14.44 -4.44 2.81
C ALA A 45 12.92 -4.25 2.57
N ALA A 46 12.15 -3.86 3.58
CA ALA A 46 10.68 -3.80 3.52
C ALA A 46 10.14 -2.78 2.50
N ARG A 47 10.84 -1.66 2.29
CA ARG A 47 10.51 -0.66 1.25
C ARG A 47 11.44 -0.70 0.03
N ALA A 48 12.58 -1.38 0.13
CA ALA A 48 13.68 -1.32 -0.85
C ALA A 48 13.41 -2.03 -2.20
N ARG A 49 12.18 -2.49 -2.47
CA ARG A 49 11.80 -3.16 -3.73
C ARG A 49 10.87 -2.34 -4.63
N GLY A 50 10.68 -1.04 -4.37
CA GLY A 50 9.78 -0.21 -5.18
C GLY A 50 8.31 -0.64 -5.14
N LYS A 51 7.94 -1.55 -4.23
CA LYS A 51 6.55 -1.96 -4.04
C LYS A 51 5.81 -0.83 -3.34
N LYS A 52 4.88 -0.19 -4.07
CA LYS A 52 3.92 0.77 -3.49
C LYS A 52 3.01 -0.01 -2.53
N GLY A 53 3.20 0.20 -1.22
CA GLY A 53 2.29 -0.32 -0.19
C GLY A 53 0.94 0.41 -0.19
N GLY A 54 -0.01 -0.09 0.61
CA GLY A 54 -1.35 0.47 0.76
C GLY A 54 -2.45 -0.33 0.07
N ARG A 55 -3.72 0.00 0.35
CA ARG A 55 -4.87 -0.61 -0.33
C ARG A 55 -4.79 -0.29 -1.82
N PRO A 56 -4.88 -1.28 -2.73
CA PRO A 56 -4.95 -1.01 -4.16
C PRO A 56 -5.99 0.05 -4.45
N LYS A 57 -5.64 1.04 -5.28
CA LYS A 57 -6.59 2.07 -5.68
C LYS A 57 -7.77 1.41 -6.38
N VAL A 58 -8.95 1.99 -6.22
CA VAL A 58 -10.14 1.60 -6.98
C VAL A 58 -9.79 1.65 -8.47
N ASN A 59 -10.28 0.67 -9.22
CA ASN A 59 -9.98 0.50 -10.64
C ASN A 59 -10.36 1.76 -11.44
N ASP A 60 -9.40 2.23 -12.23
CA ASP A 60 -9.51 3.46 -13.01
C ASP A 60 -10.62 3.39 -14.07
N LYS A 61 -10.88 2.20 -14.63
CA LYS A 61 -11.96 2.00 -15.61
C LYS A 61 -13.33 2.29 -15.02
N ASP A 62 -13.57 1.78 -13.82
CA ASP A 62 -14.86 1.89 -13.13
C ASP A 62 -15.10 3.34 -12.67
N ILE A 63 -14.04 4.03 -12.23
CA ILE A 63 -14.09 5.46 -11.90
C ILE A 63 -14.42 6.31 -13.14
N LYS A 64 -13.74 6.08 -14.27
CA LYS A 64 -13.98 6.80 -15.52
C LYS A 64 -15.41 6.60 -16.01
N LEU A 65 -15.90 5.37 -15.96
CA LEU A 65 -17.28 5.05 -16.32
C LEU A 65 -18.28 5.78 -15.41
N ALA A 66 -18.06 5.74 -14.09
CA ALA A 66 -18.92 6.41 -13.12
C ALA A 66 -18.96 7.94 -13.32
N ILE A 67 -17.80 8.56 -13.60
CA ILE A 67 -17.71 10.00 -13.91
C ILE A 67 -18.47 10.31 -15.20
N LYS A 68 -18.33 9.49 -16.25
CA LYS A 68 -19.06 9.68 -17.51
C LYS A 68 -20.57 9.61 -17.31
N MET A 69 -21.05 8.59 -16.59
CA MET A 69 -22.48 8.44 -16.28
C MET A 69 -23.02 9.60 -15.45
N TYR A 70 -22.23 10.10 -14.48
CA TYR A 70 -22.59 11.27 -13.68
C TYR A 70 -22.65 12.55 -14.53
N SER A 71 -21.66 12.79 -15.40
CA SER A 71 -21.61 13.96 -16.30
C SER A 71 -22.76 13.98 -17.31
N SER A 72 -23.24 12.82 -17.76
CA SER A 72 -24.42 12.73 -18.63
C SER A 72 -25.71 13.19 -17.96
N LYS A 73 -25.76 13.31 -16.62
CA LYS A 73 -26.92 13.72 -15.80
C LYS A 73 -28.23 12.94 -16.02
N ASN A 74 -28.19 11.88 -16.83
CA ASN A 74 -29.34 11.04 -17.18
C ASN A 74 -29.53 9.85 -16.22
N TYR A 75 -28.64 9.68 -15.25
CA TYR A 75 -28.65 8.56 -14.31
C TYR A 75 -28.66 9.05 -12.87
N SER A 76 -29.43 8.37 -12.02
CA SER A 76 -29.40 8.59 -10.59
C SER A 76 -28.12 8.03 -9.96
N ILE A 77 -27.74 8.56 -8.80
CA ILE A 77 -26.58 8.06 -8.04
C ILE A 77 -26.70 6.58 -7.72
N SER A 78 -27.91 6.08 -7.46
CA SER A 78 -28.17 4.66 -7.17
C SER A 78 -27.87 3.78 -8.37
N GLU A 79 -28.28 4.20 -9.57
CA GLU A 79 -28.00 3.47 -10.81
C GLU A 79 -26.51 3.47 -11.15
N ILE A 80 -25.82 4.59 -10.96
CA ILE A 80 -24.37 4.69 -11.19
C ILE A 80 -23.63 3.75 -10.25
N MET A 81 -24.01 3.69 -8.98
CA MET A 81 -23.41 2.77 -8.00
C MET A 81 -23.64 1.31 -8.37
N LYS A 82 -24.86 0.95 -8.77
CA LYS A 82 -25.21 -0.43 -9.18
C LYS A 82 -24.45 -0.85 -10.44
N ALA A 83 -24.32 0.04 -11.41
CA ALA A 83 -23.66 -0.25 -12.68
C ALA A 83 -22.12 -0.33 -12.56
N THR A 84 -21.51 0.48 -11.71
CA THR A 84 -20.04 0.63 -11.65
C THR A 84 -19.40 -0.02 -10.42
N GLY A 85 -20.18 -0.36 -9.40
CA GLY A 85 -19.66 -0.83 -8.10
C GLY A 85 -18.92 0.24 -7.29
N VAL A 86 -18.84 1.49 -7.80
CA VAL A 86 -18.18 2.61 -7.12
C VAL A 86 -19.13 3.20 -6.09
N SER A 87 -18.68 3.35 -4.84
CA SER A 87 -19.49 3.97 -3.79
C SER A 87 -19.77 5.45 -4.06
N LYS A 88 -20.91 5.97 -3.60
CA LYS A 88 -21.24 7.41 -3.60
C LYS A 88 -20.11 8.29 -3.08
N THR A 89 -19.49 7.87 -1.97
CA THR A 89 -18.35 8.56 -1.36
C THR A 89 -17.12 8.60 -2.27
N THR A 90 -16.83 7.49 -2.96
CA THR A 90 -15.72 7.42 -3.91
C THR A 90 -16.00 8.32 -5.12
N LEU A 91 -17.20 8.26 -5.67
CA LEU A 91 -17.63 9.08 -6.80
C LEU A 91 -17.47 10.58 -6.48
N TYR A 92 -18.04 11.06 -5.38
CA TYR A 92 -17.91 12.47 -4.99
C TYR A 92 -16.49 12.88 -4.61
N ARG A 93 -15.72 11.98 -4.01
CA ARG A 93 -14.29 12.24 -3.74
C ARG A 93 -13.53 12.55 -5.02
N TYR A 94 -13.82 11.86 -6.12
CA TYR A 94 -13.18 12.09 -7.42
C TYR A 94 -13.73 13.29 -8.17
N ILE A 95 -15.00 13.66 -7.95
CA ILE A 95 -15.61 14.85 -8.56
C ILE A 95 -15.12 16.14 -7.87
N ASN A 96 -15.00 16.14 -6.53
CA ASN A 96 -14.69 17.35 -5.76
C ASN A 96 -13.18 17.61 -5.56
N ASN A 97 -12.30 16.61 -5.76
CA ASN A 97 -10.84 16.77 -5.67
C ASN A 97 -10.17 16.90 -7.04
N LYS A 98 -10.86 17.48 -8.03
CA LYS A 98 -10.28 17.73 -9.36
C LYS A 98 -10.29 19.21 -9.67
#